data_AF-A0A3P7J4E1-F1
#
_entry.id   AF-A0A3P7J4E1-F1
#
_cell.length_a   1.000
_cell.length_b   1.000
_cell.length_c   1.000
_cell.angle_alpha   90.00
_cell.angle_beta   90.00
_cell.angle_gamma   90.00
#
_symmetry.space_group_name_H-M   'P 1'
#
loop_
_entity.id
_entity.type
_entity.pdbx_description
1 polymer ?
#
loop_
_entity_poly.entity_id
_entity_poly.type
_entity_poly.pdbx_seq_one_letter_code
_entity_poly.pdbx_strand_id
1 'polypeptide(L)'
;VVTNVISTSHKDHFVNTFINVLNDFTNSDPSSTLAAQALEEAYKITVQPPSVIFLFTTHDFSKFAVTYLKHQHLGTQAYKITVQPPSVIFLFTTHDFSEFAVTYFKRQHLGTQDTKPLLPARQSGGRLLPLTLAAPRNILGVLTSIIKENALVYDDAFKNCTSAQTASFYVESTAARVILDITGNDVAVSGAVSVTDGQGNPIVVNPRTALLNDAAALVIDFPLKQGGPVGGKWTVTIKTTSGSCFIQVMCRFQ
;
A
#
# COMPACT_ATOMS: atom_id res chain seq x y z
N VAL A 1 -15.10 15.27 -16.91
CA VAL A 1 -14.53 14.74 -15.65
C VAL A 1 -13.87 15.90 -14.92
N VAL A 2 -14.11 16.07 -13.63
CA VAL A 2 -13.44 17.10 -12.82
C VAL A 2 -12.27 16.44 -12.10
N THR A 3 -11.05 16.91 -12.35
CA THR A 3 -9.84 16.46 -11.63
C THR A 3 -9.48 17.51 -10.60
N ASN A 4 -9.88 17.30 -9.33
CA ASN A 4 -9.51 18.18 -8.24
C ASN A 4 -8.10 17.83 -7.76
N VAL A 5 -7.11 18.66 -8.11
CA VAL A 5 -5.76 18.60 -7.53
C VAL A 5 -5.71 19.57 -6.35
N ILE A 6 -5.45 19.06 -5.15
CA ILE A 6 -5.27 19.88 -3.94
C ILE A 6 -3.86 19.67 -3.41
N SER A 7 -3.12 20.77 -3.27
CA SER A 7 -1.86 20.83 -2.53
C SER A 7 -2.06 21.67 -1.27
N THR A 8 -1.60 21.16 -0.12
CA THR A 8 -1.65 21.88 1.15
C THR A 8 -0.60 21.37 2.13
N SER A 9 0.02 22.27 2.87
CA SER A 9 0.85 21.96 4.05
C SER A 9 0.01 21.75 5.33
N HIS A 10 -1.29 22.02 5.29
CA HIS A 10 -2.15 22.02 6.48
C HIS A 10 -2.89 20.69 6.62
N LYS A 11 -2.41 19.85 7.54
CA LYS A 11 -2.99 18.57 8.02
C LYS A 11 -4.51 18.54 7.98
N ASP A 12 -5.18 19.40 8.74
CA ASP A 12 -6.64 19.30 8.92
C ASP A 12 -7.43 19.74 7.67
N HIS A 13 -6.82 20.57 6.81
CA HIS A 13 -7.36 20.86 5.49
C HIS A 13 -7.28 19.63 4.58
N PHE A 14 -6.21 18.83 4.65
CA PHE A 14 -6.16 17.52 4.00
C PHE A 14 -7.25 16.60 4.55
N VAL A 15 -7.42 16.46 5.88
CA VAL A 15 -8.48 15.60 6.49
C VAL A 15 -9.85 15.95 5.90
N ASN A 16 -10.23 17.22 6.00
CA ASN A 16 -11.56 17.67 5.62
C ASN A 16 -11.76 17.62 4.10
N THR A 17 -10.73 17.92 3.30
CA THR A 17 -10.81 17.75 1.83
C THR A 17 -10.95 16.28 1.46
N PHE A 18 -10.15 15.38 2.03
CA PHE A 18 -10.21 13.94 1.78
C PHE A 18 -11.60 13.39 2.13
N ILE A 19 -12.13 13.71 3.31
CA ILE A 19 -13.43 13.21 3.77
C ILE A 19 -14.58 13.82 2.97
N ASN A 20 -14.58 15.12 2.69
CA ASN A 20 -15.66 15.75 1.92
C ASN A 20 -15.69 15.21 0.48
N VAL A 21 -14.53 15.11 -0.16
CA VAL A 21 -14.42 14.65 -1.56
C VAL A 21 -14.62 13.13 -1.70
N LEU A 22 -14.36 12.34 -0.64
CA LEU A 22 -14.77 10.92 -0.57
C LEU A 22 -16.29 10.73 -0.76
N ASN A 23 -17.09 11.67 -0.26
CA ASN A 23 -18.55 11.52 -0.18
C ASN A 23 -19.30 12.00 -1.43
N ASP A 24 -18.62 12.64 -2.40
CA ASP A 24 -19.27 13.46 -3.45
C ASP A 24 -18.82 13.08 -4.89
N PHE A 25 -18.47 11.81 -5.14
CA PHE A 25 -18.01 11.35 -6.45
C PHE A 25 -18.94 10.37 -7.18
N THR A 26 -19.24 10.72 -8.44
CA THR A 26 -20.19 10.01 -9.31
C THR A 26 -19.55 9.25 -10.47
N ASN A 27 -18.24 9.42 -10.74
CA ASN A 27 -17.60 8.78 -11.89
C ASN A 27 -17.07 7.37 -11.58
N SER A 28 -17.82 6.35 -11.99
CA SER A 28 -17.50 4.94 -11.84
C SER A 28 -16.95 4.26 -13.10
N ASP A 29 -16.74 5.00 -14.21
CA ASP A 29 -16.29 4.41 -15.48
C ASP A 29 -14.74 4.29 -15.57
N PRO A 30 -14.18 3.07 -15.69
CA PRO A 30 -12.75 2.85 -15.93
C PRO A 30 -12.21 3.49 -17.22
N SER A 31 -13.06 3.73 -18.22
CA SER A 31 -12.66 4.24 -19.53
C SER A 31 -12.51 5.76 -19.59
N SER A 32 -13.22 6.49 -18.73
CA SER A 32 -13.16 7.96 -18.60
C SER A 32 -12.19 8.44 -17.51
N THR A 33 -11.64 7.51 -16.73
CA THR A 33 -10.75 7.77 -15.60
C THR A 33 -9.43 8.39 -16.02
N LEU A 34 -9.07 9.53 -15.40
CA LEU A 34 -7.89 10.34 -15.71
C LEU A 34 -6.73 10.15 -14.70
N ALA A 35 -6.59 8.95 -14.13
CA ALA A 35 -5.60 8.66 -13.09
C ALA A 35 -4.15 8.90 -13.55
N ALA A 36 -3.86 8.69 -14.84
CA ALA A 36 -2.54 8.89 -15.41
C ALA A 36 -2.17 10.38 -15.55
N GLN A 37 -3.13 11.23 -15.98
CA GLN A 37 -2.95 12.68 -16.02
C GLN A 37 -2.83 13.26 -14.60
N ALA A 38 -3.66 12.78 -13.65
CA ALA A 38 -3.57 13.23 -12.26
C ALA A 38 -2.19 12.91 -11.63
N LEU A 39 -1.60 11.77 -11.97
CA LEU A 39 -0.23 11.42 -11.56
C LEU A 39 0.83 12.30 -12.24
N GLU A 40 0.65 12.65 -13.52
CA GLU A 40 1.54 13.57 -14.22
C GLU A 40 1.52 14.98 -13.59
N GLU A 41 0.34 15.51 -13.26
CA GLU A 41 0.21 16.81 -12.58
C GLU A 41 0.79 16.80 -11.16
N ALA A 42 0.66 15.68 -10.43
CA ALA A 42 1.31 15.54 -9.13
C ALA A 42 2.84 15.56 -9.24
N TYR A 43 3.44 14.88 -10.22
CA TYR A 43 4.88 14.98 -10.46
C TYR A 43 5.31 16.43 -10.77
N LYS A 44 4.54 17.18 -11.57
CA LYS A 44 4.83 18.60 -11.87
C LYS A 44 4.84 19.52 -10.66
N ILE A 45 4.05 19.24 -9.63
CA ILE A 45 4.05 19.99 -8.35
C ILE A 45 5.00 19.41 -7.29
N THR A 46 5.72 18.33 -7.59
CA THR A 46 6.67 17.68 -6.67
C THR A 46 8.03 18.40 -6.71
N VAL A 47 8.14 19.54 -6.01
CA VAL A 47 9.28 20.47 -6.16
C VAL A 47 10.60 19.94 -5.56
N GLN A 48 10.56 19.12 -4.50
CA GLN A 48 11.77 18.62 -3.81
C GLN A 48 11.61 17.15 -3.36
N PRO A 49 12.51 16.24 -3.77
CA PRO A 49 12.63 14.90 -3.19
C PRO A 49 13.30 14.93 -1.79
N PRO A 50 13.08 13.90 -0.93
CA PRO A 50 12.18 12.77 -1.14
C PRO A 50 10.73 13.17 -0.92
N SER A 51 9.83 12.62 -1.74
CA SER A 51 8.41 12.97 -1.71
C SER A 51 7.56 11.71 -1.93
N VAL A 52 6.42 11.63 -1.24
CA VAL A 52 5.51 10.49 -1.37
C VAL A 52 4.24 10.90 -2.09
N ILE A 53 3.87 10.15 -3.12
CA ILE A 53 2.62 10.27 -3.87
C ILE A 53 1.66 9.15 -3.47
N PHE A 54 0.47 9.49 -2.97
CA PHE A 54 -0.60 8.51 -2.69
C PHE A 54 -1.71 8.57 -3.73
N LEU A 55 -1.72 7.63 -4.67
CA LEU A 55 -2.79 7.40 -5.65
C LEU A 55 -3.86 6.48 -5.02
N PHE A 56 -5.01 7.03 -4.63
CA PHE A 56 -6.17 6.22 -4.27
C PHE A 56 -7.00 5.92 -5.52
N THR A 57 -7.63 4.74 -5.63
CA THR A 57 -8.53 4.34 -6.73
C THR A 57 -9.63 3.38 -6.29
N THR A 58 -10.80 3.37 -6.95
CA THR A 58 -11.87 2.37 -6.72
C THR A 58 -12.05 1.29 -7.78
N HIS A 59 -11.32 1.39 -8.87
CA HIS A 59 -11.37 0.43 -9.98
C HIS A 59 -10.05 0.47 -10.75
N ASP A 60 -9.72 -0.61 -11.42
CA ASP A 60 -8.59 -0.62 -12.35
C ASP A 60 -8.94 0.17 -13.61
N PHE A 61 -8.07 1.12 -13.96
CA PHE A 61 -8.25 2.03 -15.08
C PHE A 61 -7.70 1.40 -16.38
N SER A 62 -8.48 1.44 -17.46
CA SER A 62 -8.10 0.80 -18.73
C SER A 62 -7.12 1.63 -19.58
N LYS A 63 -6.91 2.90 -19.22
CA LYS A 63 -6.02 3.85 -19.92
C LYS A 63 -4.91 4.33 -18.98
N PHE A 64 -3.74 3.71 -19.09
CA PHE A 64 -2.52 4.21 -18.46
C PHE A 64 -1.36 4.10 -19.45
N ALA A 65 -0.95 5.24 -20.03
CA ALA A 65 0.13 5.25 -21.00
C ALA A 65 1.49 5.26 -20.29
N VAL A 66 2.38 4.33 -20.67
CA VAL A 66 3.73 4.18 -20.09
C VAL A 66 4.56 5.48 -20.24
N THR A 67 4.23 6.34 -21.20
CA THR A 67 4.83 7.66 -21.39
C THR A 67 4.73 8.59 -20.18
N TYR A 68 3.73 8.46 -19.30
CA TYR A 68 3.58 9.33 -18.12
C TYR A 68 4.67 9.09 -17.06
N LEU A 69 5.36 7.95 -17.10
CA LEU A 69 6.48 7.64 -16.21
C LEU A 69 7.75 8.47 -16.52
N LYS A 70 7.80 9.16 -17.67
CA LYS A 70 8.94 10.03 -18.04
C LYS A 70 9.12 11.24 -17.10
N HIS A 71 8.10 11.61 -16.33
CA HIS A 71 8.15 12.70 -15.36
C HIS A 71 8.38 12.22 -13.91
N GLN A 72 8.66 10.93 -13.70
CA GLN A 72 9.01 10.43 -12.37
C GLN A 72 10.39 10.97 -11.93
N HIS A 73 10.40 11.86 -10.95
CA HIS A 73 11.63 12.38 -10.36
C HIS A 73 12.32 11.35 -9.46
N LEU A 74 13.65 11.32 -9.49
CA LEU A 74 14.46 10.47 -8.60
C LEU A 74 14.14 10.79 -7.13
N GLY A 75 13.87 9.75 -6.34
CA GLY A 75 13.47 9.90 -4.94
C GLY A 75 11.98 10.19 -4.69
N THR A 76 11.14 10.19 -5.73
CA THR A 76 9.67 10.23 -5.56
C THR A 76 9.09 8.82 -5.58
N GLN A 77 8.39 8.43 -4.51
CA GLN A 77 7.76 7.11 -4.35
C GLN A 77 6.23 7.21 -4.53
N ALA A 78 5.61 6.34 -5.33
CA ALA A 78 4.18 6.39 -5.65
C ALA A 78 3.43 5.13 -5.18
N TYR A 79 2.40 5.29 -4.36
CA TYR A 79 1.67 4.21 -3.70
C TYR A 79 0.24 4.14 -4.28
N LYS A 80 -0.18 2.98 -4.81
CA LYS A 80 -1.55 2.77 -5.27
C LYS A 80 -2.38 2.08 -4.19
N ILE A 81 -3.34 2.80 -3.62
CA ILE A 81 -4.31 2.28 -2.66
C ILE A 81 -5.62 2.01 -3.41
N THR A 82 -6.01 0.75 -3.54
CA THR A 82 -7.22 0.33 -4.28
C THR A 82 -8.34 0.01 -3.29
N VAL A 83 -9.21 0.99 -3.01
CA VAL A 83 -10.39 0.79 -2.17
C VAL A 83 -11.45 0.03 -3.01
N GLN A 84 -12.07 -1.04 -2.51
CA GLN A 84 -13.21 -1.62 -3.25
C GLN A 84 -14.36 -0.59 -3.35
N PRO A 85 -15.10 -0.54 -4.47
CA PRO A 85 -16.00 0.56 -4.83
C PRO A 85 -17.11 0.85 -3.78
N PRO A 86 -17.68 2.08 -3.78
CA PRO A 86 -17.78 3.01 -4.90
C PRO A 86 -16.88 4.25 -4.81
N SER A 87 -16.51 4.75 -5.99
CA SER A 87 -16.11 6.15 -6.25
C SER A 87 -15.03 6.80 -5.37
N VAL A 88 -13.76 6.46 -5.59
CA VAL A 88 -12.62 7.25 -5.10
C VAL A 88 -11.53 7.27 -6.15
N ILE A 89 -11.05 8.47 -6.51
CA ILE A 89 -9.67 8.65 -6.98
C ILE A 89 -9.09 9.87 -6.27
N PHE A 90 -7.92 9.72 -5.67
CA PHE A 90 -7.15 10.82 -5.10
C PHE A 90 -5.70 10.76 -5.53
N LEU A 91 -5.02 11.90 -5.44
CA LEU A 91 -3.58 11.99 -5.56
C LEU A 91 -3.03 13.04 -4.61
N PHE A 92 -2.09 12.66 -3.75
CA PHE A 92 -1.49 13.54 -2.75
C PHE A 92 0.02 13.43 -2.71
N THR A 93 0.72 14.55 -2.88
CA THR A 93 2.14 14.73 -2.54
C THR A 93 2.28 15.15 -1.07
N THR A 94 3.17 14.52 -0.30
CA THR A 94 3.41 14.89 1.11
C THR A 94 4.85 14.64 1.58
N HIS A 95 5.18 15.26 2.72
CA HIS A 95 6.46 15.11 3.45
C HIS A 95 6.31 14.72 4.93
N ASP A 96 5.12 14.82 5.56
CA ASP A 96 4.88 14.35 6.94
C ASP A 96 3.40 13.99 7.18
N PHE A 97 3.16 13.05 8.12
CA PHE A 97 1.86 12.54 8.58
C PHE A 97 1.99 12.00 10.01
N SER A 98 1.86 12.89 11.00
CA SER A 98 1.97 12.57 12.42
C SER A 98 0.70 12.03 13.08
N GLU A 99 -0.49 12.49 12.68
CA GLU A 99 -1.80 12.18 13.32
C GLU A 99 -2.96 12.28 12.31
N PHE A 100 -3.94 11.36 12.32
CA PHE A 100 -5.09 11.38 11.38
C PHE A 100 -6.22 10.42 11.83
N ALA A 101 -7.36 10.43 11.12
CA ALA A 101 -8.38 9.37 11.12
C ALA A 101 -9.20 9.40 9.81
N VAL A 102 -9.68 8.26 9.31
CA VAL A 102 -10.35 8.11 7.99
C VAL A 102 -11.49 7.07 8.05
N THR A 103 -12.57 7.22 7.27
CA THR A 103 -13.76 6.33 7.37
C THR A 103 -14.58 6.15 6.07
N TYR A 104 -15.10 4.91 5.85
CA TYR A 104 -16.18 4.44 4.93
C TYR A 104 -16.01 4.47 3.39
N PHE A 105 -16.26 3.34 2.68
CA PHE A 105 -17.51 3.03 1.90
C PHE A 105 -17.52 1.62 1.20
N LYS A 106 -18.57 1.24 0.43
CA LYS A 106 -19.03 -0.17 0.18
C LYS A 106 -19.87 -0.44 -1.13
N ARG A 107 -19.76 -1.50 -1.98
CA ARG A 107 -18.87 -2.69 -2.21
C ARG A 107 -18.91 -3.14 -3.71
N GLN A 108 -17.87 -3.78 -4.30
CA GLN A 108 -18.03 -4.83 -5.35
C GLN A 108 -16.78 -5.73 -5.65
N HIS A 109 -16.92 -6.74 -6.51
CA HIS A 109 -16.00 -7.87 -6.75
C HIS A 109 -14.69 -7.53 -7.49
N LEU A 110 -13.61 -8.27 -7.17
CA LEU A 110 -12.38 -8.36 -7.96
C LEU A 110 -12.49 -9.49 -9.01
N GLY A 111 -12.18 -9.19 -10.27
CA GLY A 111 -12.08 -10.18 -11.35
C GLY A 111 -10.91 -9.85 -12.28
N THR A 112 -10.05 -10.85 -12.55
CA THR A 112 -8.98 -10.83 -13.56
C THR A 112 -8.21 -9.50 -13.71
N GLN A 113 -7.21 -9.27 -12.85
CA GLN A 113 -6.32 -8.12 -12.95
C GLN A 113 -5.54 -8.10 -14.28
N ASP A 114 -5.67 -7.02 -15.05
CA ASP A 114 -4.65 -6.61 -16.01
C ASP A 114 -3.45 -6.03 -15.24
N THR A 115 -2.21 -6.40 -15.58
CA THR A 115 -1.02 -6.09 -14.77
C THR A 115 -0.48 -4.68 -14.98
N LYS A 116 -0.92 -3.97 -16.02
CA LYS A 116 -0.42 -2.63 -16.41
C LYS A 116 -0.57 -1.55 -15.31
N PRO A 117 -1.68 -1.47 -14.53
CA PRO A 117 -1.85 -0.47 -13.46
C PRO A 117 -0.88 -0.61 -12.28
N LEU A 118 -0.12 -1.71 -12.20
CA LEU A 118 0.77 -2.02 -11.07
C LEU A 118 2.18 -1.45 -11.26
N LEU A 119 2.55 -1.11 -12.50
CA LEU A 119 3.90 -0.72 -12.88
C LEU A 119 4.44 0.54 -12.17
N PRO A 120 3.67 1.65 -12.01
CA PRO A 120 4.21 2.88 -11.41
C PRO A 120 4.59 2.74 -9.94
N ALA A 121 3.85 1.93 -9.17
CA ALA A 121 4.17 1.70 -7.77
C ALA A 121 5.46 0.92 -7.62
N ARG A 122 5.56 -0.21 -8.33
CA ARG A 122 6.76 -1.07 -8.34
C ARG A 122 8.01 -0.33 -8.84
N GLN A 123 7.90 0.46 -9.91
CA GLN A 123 9.03 1.24 -10.45
C GLN A 123 9.45 2.44 -9.60
N SER A 124 8.62 2.86 -8.64
CA SER A 124 8.93 3.95 -7.71
C SER A 124 9.27 3.48 -6.30
N GLY A 125 9.29 2.16 -6.06
CA GLY A 125 9.47 1.59 -4.72
C GLY A 125 8.25 1.68 -3.81
N GLY A 126 7.13 2.26 -4.28
CA GLY A 126 5.89 2.34 -3.52
C GLY A 126 5.10 1.03 -3.47
N ARG A 127 3.98 1.05 -2.74
CA ARG A 127 3.16 -0.14 -2.44
C ARG A 127 1.87 -0.25 -3.26
N LEU A 128 1.32 -1.46 -3.26
CA LEU A 128 0.04 -1.84 -3.88
C LEU A 128 -0.92 -2.36 -2.79
N LEU A 129 -1.83 -1.52 -2.30
CA LEU A 129 -2.67 -1.79 -1.13
C LEU A 129 -4.16 -1.92 -1.51
N PRO A 130 -4.69 -3.13 -1.74
CA PRO A 130 -6.12 -3.34 -1.90
C PRO A 130 -6.81 -3.30 -0.52
N LEU A 131 -7.83 -2.46 -0.37
CA LEU A 131 -8.60 -2.33 0.86
C LEU A 131 -10.04 -2.77 0.61
N THR A 132 -10.55 -3.68 1.43
CA THR A 132 -11.99 -3.77 1.63
C THR A 132 -12.49 -2.67 2.59
N LEU A 133 -13.80 -2.54 2.51
CA LEU A 133 -14.72 -1.58 3.10
C LEU A 133 -14.62 -1.47 4.62
N ALA A 134 -14.14 -2.54 5.26
CA ALA A 134 -14.16 -2.72 6.70
C ALA A 134 -12.95 -2.05 7.39
N ALA A 135 -11.82 -1.95 6.71
CA ALA A 135 -10.56 -1.51 7.30
C ALA A 135 -10.11 -0.02 7.12
N PRO A 136 -10.85 0.92 6.48
CA PRO A 136 -10.32 2.27 6.27
C PRO A 136 -10.05 3.04 7.57
N ARG A 137 -10.64 2.62 8.71
CA ARG A 137 -10.33 3.18 10.04
C ARG A 137 -8.86 3.01 10.45
N ASN A 138 -8.17 2.00 9.91
CA ASN A 138 -6.80 1.67 10.27
C ASN A 138 -5.77 2.12 9.22
N ILE A 139 -6.19 2.63 8.05
CA ILE A 139 -5.26 2.92 6.93
C ILE A 139 -4.15 3.91 7.32
N LEU A 140 -4.39 4.80 8.29
CA LEU A 140 -3.36 5.69 8.82
C LEU A 140 -2.13 4.93 9.32
N GLY A 141 -2.29 3.80 10.01
CA GLY A 141 -1.14 3.03 10.52
C GLY A 141 -0.14 2.72 9.41
N VAL A 142 -0.66 2.42 8.21
CA VAL A 142 0.12 2.21 7.00
C VAL A 142 0.66 3.52 6.43
N LEU A 143 -0.16 4.58 6.28
CA LEU A 143 0.29 5.88 5.75
C LEU A 143 1.43 6.51 6.59
N THR A 144 1.32 6.46 7.92
CA THR A 144 2.32 6.95 8.88
C THR A 144 3.55 6.04 8.98
N SER A 145 3.44 4.77 8.56
CA SER A 145 4.58 3.86 8.40
C SER A 145 5.33 4.15 7.10
N ILE A 146 4.61 4.29 5.99
CA ILE A 146 5.14 4.55 4.63
C ILE A 146 6.10 5.75 4.62
N ILE A 147 5.73 6.88 5.22
CA ILE A 147 6.59 8.08 5.27
C ILE A 147 7.86 7.91 6.11
N LYS A 148 8.04 6.78 6.80
CA LYS A 148 9.19 6.46 7.66
C LYS A 148 9.95 5.22 7.15
N GLU A 149 9.53 4.63 6.04
CA GLU A 149 10.18 3.51 5.37
C GLU A 149 11.18 4.02 4.35
N ASN A 150 12.38 3.43 4.33
CA ASN A 150 13.49 3.92 3.51
C ASN A 150 14.25 2.85 2.71
N ALA A 151 13.80 1.59 2.74
CA ALA A 151 14.29 0.54 1.84
C ALA A 151 13.22 -0.49 1.49
N LEU A 152 13.10 -0.80 0.19
CA LEU A 152 12.40 -1.99 -0.30
C LEU A 152 13.37 -3.17 -0.30
N VAL A 153 13.02 -4.23 0.44
CA VAL A 153 13.85 -5.42 0.67
C VAL A 153 13.38 -6.62 -0.15
N TYR A 154 12.07 -6.74 -0.39
CA TYR A 154 11.48 -7.82 -1.17
C TYR A 154 10.16 -7.39 -1.83
N ASP A 155 9.91 -7.87 -3.03
CA ASP A 155 8.67 -7.70 -3.81
C ASP A 155 8.48 -8.98 -4.64
N ASP A 156 7.39 -9.72 -4.41
CA ASP A 156 7.08 -10.94 -5.18
C ASP A 156 5.57 -11.26 -5.20
N ALA A 157 5.10 -11.90 -6.27
CA ALA A 157 3.70 -12.19 -6.53
C ALA A 157 3.47 -13.64 -6.97
N PHE A 158 2.70 -14.39 -6.18
CA PHE A 158 2.39 -15.78 -6.44
C PHE A 158 1.03 -15.92 -7.16
N LYS A 159 1.00 -16.64 -8.28
CA LYS A 159 -0.19 -16.81 -9.12
C LYS A 159 -1.36 -17.54 -8.43
N ASN A 160 -1.07 -18.40 -7.46
CA ASN A 160 -2.07 -19.11 -6.66
C ASN A 160 -1.53 -19.36 -5.25
N CYS A 161 -2.31 -19.02 -4.21
CA CYS A 161 -1.93 -19.21 -2.81
C CYS A 161 -2.92 -20.07 -2.01
N THR A 162 -3.77 -20.86 -2.67
CA THR A 162 -4.61 -21.87 -1.98
C THR A 162 -3.77 -22.97 -1.31
N SER A 163 -2.63 -23.30 -1.90
CA SER A 163 -1.50 -23.97 -1.22
C SER A 163 -0.55 -22.92 -0.65
N ALA A 164 0.04 -23.21 0.50
CA ALA A 164 0.98 -22.31 1.16
C ALA A 164 2.19 -22.00 0.26
N GLN A 165 2.45 -20.71 0.02
CA GLN A 165 3.61 -20.20 -0.69
C GLN A 165 4.60 -19.61 0.31
N THR A 166 5.91 -19.77 0.08
CA THR A 166 6.95 -19.34 1.02
C THR A 166 7.97 -18.47 0.31
N ALA A 167 8.20 -17.28 0.86
CA ALA A 167 9.23 -16.33 0.44
C ALA A 167 10.32 -16.22 1.52
N SER A 168 11.58 -16.02 1.12
CA SER A 168 12.68 -15.71 2.04
C SER A 168 13.50 -14.53 1.53
N PHE A 169 13.92 -13.65 2.44
CA PHE A 169 14.67 -12.44 2.15
C PHE A 169 15.64 -12.13 3.30
N TYR A 170 16.63 -11.27 3.05
CA TYR A 170 17.61 -10.87 4.06
C TYR A 170 17.26 -9.49 4.62
N VAL A 171 17.26 -9.39 5.95
CA VAL A 171 17.09 -8.13 6.70
C VAL A 171 18.40 -7.81 7.39
N GLU A 172 18.93 -6.61 7.22
CA GLU A 172 20.16 -6.19 7.89
C GLU A 172 19.97 -6.02 9.41
N SER A 173 21.04 -6.23 10.19
CA SER A 173 21.04 -6.04 11.64
C SER A 173 20.94 -4.56 12.08
N THR A 174 21.15 -3.65 11.14
CA THR A 174 20.99 -2.18 11.24
C THR A 174 19.55 -1.71 11.09
N ALA A 175 18.64 -2.55 10.57
CA ALA A 175 17.23 -2.20 10.43
C ALA A 175 16.54 -2.14 11.81
N ALA A 176 15.82 -1.05 12.08
CA ALA A 176 15.06 -0.88 13.32
C ALA A 176 13.65 -1.48 13.25
N ARG A 177 13.07 -1.59 12.05
CA ARG A 177 11.75 -2.20 11.83
C ARG A 177 11.67 -2.92 10.49
N VAL A 178 10.93 -4.02 10.46
CA VAL A 178 10.52 -4.75 9.25
C VAL A 178 9.02 -4.62 9.11
N ILE A 179 8.55 -4.12 7.97
CA ILE A 179 7.13 -3.95 7.68
C ILE A 179 6.76 -4.87 6.51
N LEU A 180 5.90 -5.84 6.77
CA LEU A 180 5.33 -6.70 5.73
C LEU A 180 4.04 -6.07 5.20
N ASP A 181 3.91 -5.97 3.88
CA ASP A 181 2.66 -5.74 3.16
C ASP A 181 2.27 -7.05 2.49
N ILE A 182 1.12 -7.64 2.83
CA ILE A 182 0.71 -8.93 2.28
C ILE A 182 -0.74 -8.83 1.82
N THR A 183 -1.00 -9.15 0.56
CA THR A 183 -2.33 -8.99 -0.05
C THR A 183 -2.80 -10.29 -0.71
N GLY A 184 -4.10 -10.53 -0.69
CA GLY A 184 -4.73 -11.77 -1.15
C GLY A 184 -6.03 -12.08 -0.43
N ASN A 185 -6.83 -13.01 -0.97
CA ASN A 185 -8.16 -13.29 -0.43
C ASN A 185 -8.10 -13.95 0.95
N ASP A 186 -8.73 -13.29 1.93
CA ASP A 186 -8.83 -13.67 3.34
C ASP A 186 -7.46 -13.75 4.07
N VAL A 187 -6.47 -12.99 3.59
CA VAL A 187 -5.08 -13.04 4.09
C VAL A 187 -4.90 -12.61 5.55
N ALA A 188 -5.87 -11.89 6.13
CA ALA A 188 -5.89 -11.54 7.55
C ALA A 188 -6.47 -12.62 8.49
N VAL A 189 -6.95 -13.76 7.96
CA VAL A 189 -7.46 -14.87 8.79
C VAL A 189 -6.32 -15.49 9.61
N SER A 190 -6.63 -15.90 10.84
CA SER A 190 -5.66 -16.52 11.75
C SER A 190 -5.01 -17.77 11.12
N GLY A 191 -3.69 -17.74 10.92
CA GLY A 191 -2.93 -18.81 10.29
C GLY A 191 -2.83 -18.73 8.76
N ALA A 192 -3.40 -17.70 8.11
CA ALA A 192 -3.17 -17.40 6.69
C ALA A 192 -1.75 -16.88 6.42
N VAL A 193 -1.10 -16.27 7.41
CA VAL A 193 0.30 -15.84 7.36
C VAL A 193 1.06 -16.36 8.57
N SER A 194 2.26 -16.88 8.34
CA SER A 194 3.27 -17.16 9.38
C SER A 194 4.64 -16.59 8.99
N VAL A 195 5.45 -16.23 9.98
CA VAL A 195 6.73 -15.55 9.78
C VAL A 195 7.78 -16.17 10.71
N THR A 196 9.01 -16.32 10.23
CA THR A 196 10.20 -16.55 11.07
C THR A 196 11.20 -15.41 10.90
N ASP A 197 11.85 -15.03 11.99
CA ASP A 197 12.90 -14.00 11.99
C ASP A 197 14.22 -14.49 11.36
N GLY A 198 15.26 -13.65 11.40
CA GLY A 198 16.58 -13.95 10.85
C GLY A 198 17.36 -15.07 11.54
N GLN A 199 16.91 -15.56 12.70
CA GLN A 199 17.42 -16.74 13.40
C GLN A 199 16.55 -17.99 13.20
N GLY A 200 15.41 -17.86 12.52
CA GLY A 200 14.42 -18.93 12.37
C GLY A 200 13.42 -19.04 13.53
N ASN A 201 13.39 -18.08 14.46
CA ASN A 201 12.40 -18.07 15.53
C ASN A 201 11.01 -17.72 14.94
N PRO A 202 9.94 -18.46 15.27
CA PRO A 202 8.59 -18.12 14.80
C PRO A 202 8.08 -16.83 15.45
N ILE A 203 7.71 -15.85 14.64
CA ILE A 203 7.10 -14.60 15.09
C ILE A 203 5.58 -14.75 15.11
N VAL A 204 4.96 -14.40 16.24
CA VAL A 204 3.49 -14.41 16.36
C VAL A 204 2.89 -13.27 15.54
N VAL A 205 2.32 -13.61 14.39
CA VAL A 205 1.45 -12.71 13.62
C VAL A 205 0.15 -12.51 14.39
N ASN A 206 -0.08 -11.30 14.89
CA ASN A 206 -1.31 -10.91 15.58
C ASN A 206 -2.07 -9.86 14.75
N PRO A 207 -3.12 -10.25 13.99
CA PRO A 207 -3.92 -9.30 13.20
C PRO A 207 -4.59 -8.20 14.04
N ARG A 208 -4.72 -8.33 15.37
CA ARG A 208 -5.28 -7.27 16.24
C ARG A 208 -4.30 -6.13 16.51
N THR A 209 -3.01 -6.32 16.24
CA THR A 209 -1.95 -5.31 16.40
C THR A 209 -1.23 -5.01 15.09
N ALA A 210 -1.82 -5.42 13.96
CA ALA A 210 -1.36 -5.07 12.62
C ALA A 210 -1.70 -3.60 12.31
N LEU A 211 -0.87 -2.93 11.48
CA LEU A 211 -1.14 -1.58 10.97
C LEU A 211 -2.39 -1.55 10.09
N LEU A 212 -2.61 -2.63 9.35
CA LEU A 212 -3.85 -2.89 8.62
C LEU A 212 -4.25 -4.36 8.81
N ASN A 213 -5.53 -4.57 9.06
CA ASN A 213 -6.17 -5.89 9.13
C ASN A 213 -7.43 -5.81 8.28
N ASP A 214 -7.35 -6.35 7.07
CA ASP A 214 -8.41 -6.34 6.07
C ASP A 214 -8.49 -7.70 5.36
N ALA A 215 -9.68 -8.06 4.87
CA ALA A 215 -9.86 -9.33 4.16
C ALA A 215 -9.05 -9.43 2.85
N ALA A 216 -8.62 -8.30 2.26
CA ALA A 216 -7.75 -8.29 1.08
C ALA A 216 -6.28 -7.95 1.37
N ALA A 217 -5.95 -7.38 2.54
CA ALA A 217 -4.59 -6.95 2.89
C ALA A 217 -4.30 -6.98 4.41
N LEU A 218 -3.09 -7.41 4.76
CA LEU A 218 -2.56 -7.48 6.11
C LEU A 218 -1.19 -6.76 6.13
N VAL A 219 -1.10 -5.65 6.85
CA VAL A 219 0.16 -4.89 7.00
C VAL A 219 0.65 -5.01 8.44
N ILE A 220 1.82 -5.60 8.64
CA ILE A 220 2.37 -5.92 9.96
C ILE A 220 3.72 -5.20 10.13
N ASP A 221 3.93 -4.58 11.28
CA ASP A 221 5.15 -3.84 11.63
C ASP A 221 5.85 -4.52 12.82
N PHE A 222 7.06 -5.04 12.58
CA PHE A 222 7.89 -5.72 13.56
C PHE A 222 9.06 -4.83 14.00
N PRO A 223 9.08 -4.33 15.25
CA PRO A 223 10.25 -3.65 15.80
C PRO A 223 11.39 -4.64 16.04
N LEU A 224 12.55 -4.42 15.40
CA LEU A 224 13.77 -5.17 15.67
C LEU A 224 14.41 -4.61 16.95
N LYS A 225 14.66 -5.49 17.91
CA LYS A 225 15.19 -5.12 19.24
C LYS A 225 15.80 -6.32 19.95
N GLN A 226 16.63 -6.07 20.96
CA GLN A 226 17.10 -7.10 21.88
C GLN A 226 15.90 -7.82 22.54
N GLY A 227 15.86 -9.16 22.45
CA GLY A 227 14.72 -9.96 22.94
C GLY A 227 13.45 -9.87 22.09
N GLY A 228 13.53 -9.32 20.87
CA GLY A 228 12.48 -9.40 19.85
C GLY A 228 13.02 -10.02 18.55
N PRO A 229 12.32 -9.84 17.41
CA PRO A 229 12.82 -10.25 16.10
C PRO A 229 14.17 -9.60 15.78
N VAL A 230 15.00 -10.32 15.02
CA VAL A 230 16.36 -9.90 14.64
C VAL A 230 16.60 -9.98 13.13
N GLY A 231 17.57 -9.21 12.63
CA GLY A 231 18.08 -9.32 11.25
C GLY A 231 18.69 -10.69 10.94
N GLY A 232 18.85 -11.00 9.66
CA GLY A 232 19.25 -12.31 9.13
C GLY A 232 18.34 -12.75 7.98
N LYS A 233 18.23 -14.06 7.72
CA LYS A 233 17.35 -14.60 6.67
C LYS A 233 15.93 -14.82 7.19
N TRP A 234 15.06 -13.84 6.98
CA TRP A 234 13.64 -13.95 7.30
C TRP A 234 12.93 -14.89 6.31
N THR A 235 11.83 -15.49 6.76
CA THR A 235 10.96 -16.32 5.90
C THR A 235 9.50 -16.05 6.24
N VAL A 236 8.67 -15.87 5.21
CA VAL A 236 7.23 -15.61 5.33
C VAL A 236 6.50 -16.66 4.52
N THR A 237 5.48 -17.29 5.12
CA THR A 237 4.60 -18.24 4.44
C THR A 237 3.17 -17.70 4.40
N ILE A 238 2.55 -17.75 3.23
CA ILE A 238 1.26 -17.13 2.91
C ILE A 238 0.32 -18.19 2.33
N LYS A 239 -0.92 -18.24 2.81
CA LYS A 239 -1.98 -19.11 2.29
C LYS A 239 -3.32 -18.36 2.28
N THR A 240 -3.89 -18.15 1.10
CA THR A 240 -5.21 -17.53 0.89
C THR A 240 -6.30 -18.59 0.79
N THR A 241 -7.57 -18.17 0.83
CA THR A 241 -8.71 -19.04 0.47
C THR A 241 -8.79 -19.29 -1.03
N SER A 242 -8.28 -18.36 -1.84
CA SER A 242 -8.40 -18.37 -3.31
C SER A 242 -7.44 -17.38 -3.97
N GLY A 243 -7.21 -17.57 -5.28
CA GLY A 243 -6.53 -16.61 -6.13
C GLY A 243 -5.03 -16.43 -5.86
N SER A 244 -4.46 -15.38 -6.46
CA SER A 244 -3.09 -14.94 -6.26
C SER A 244 -2.90 -14.24 -4.90
N CYS A 245 -1.67 -14.16 -4.44
CA CYS A 245 -1.26 -13.31 -3.33
C CYS A 245 0.03 -12.56 -3.67
N PHE A 246 0.25 -11.43 -2.99
CA PHE A 246 1.37 -10.54 -3.16
C PHE A 246 2.05 -10.27 -1.82
N ILE A 247 3.37 -10.16 -1.81
CA ILE A 247 4.16 -9.72 -0.65
C ILE A 247 5.14 -8.62 -1.04
N GLN A 248 5.17 -7.57 -0.23
CA GLN A 248 6.19 -6.54 -0.25
C GLN A 248 6.79 -6.40 1.16
N VAL A 249 8.09 -6.13 1.24
CA VAL A 249 8.81 -6.01 2.51
C VAL A 249 9.57 -4.70 2.50
N MET A 250 9.21 -3.81 3.42
CA MET A 250 9.92 -2.57 3.67
C MET A 250 10.74 -2.69 4.95
N CYS A 251 11.88 -2.02 4.99
CA CYS A 251 12.62 -1.77 6.21
C CYS A 251 12.63 -0.28 6.55
N ARG A 252 12.72 -0.01 7.85
CA ARG A 252 13.08 1.29 8.41
C ARG A 252 14.41 1.17 9.12
N PHE A 253 15.40 1.90 8.65
CA PHE A 253 16.66 2.16 9.35
C PHE A 253 16.50 3.37 10.30
N GLN A 254 17.48 3.59 11.19
CA GLN A 254 17.52 4.76 12.10
C GLN A 254 18.14 5.98 11.41
#